data_AF-A0A7W0A252-F1
#
_entry.id   AF-A0A7W0A252-F1
#
_cell.length_a   1.000
_cell.length_b   1.000
_cell.length_c   1.000
_cell.angle_alpha   90.00
_cell.angle_beta   90.00
_cell.angle_gamma   90.00
#
_symmetry.space_group_name_H-M   'P 1'
#
loop_
_entity.id
_entity.type
_entity.pdbx_description
1 polymer ?
#
loop_
_entity_poly.entity_id
_entity_poly.type
_entity_poly.pdbx_seq_one_letter_code
_entity_poly.pdbx_strand_id
1 'polypeptide(L)' 'DKRVGPLRQQTDLPRDVIIGHLTGYFGAHYGLTDDDVTLDELAEAERLVEERFDTPGWLHVVP' A
#
# COMPACT_ATOMS: atom_id res chain seq x y z
N ASP A 1 -23.83 1.79 2.30
CA ASP A 1 -23.14 1.04 3.36
C ASP A 1 -22.46 -0.19 2.75
N LYS A 2 -21.27 -0.01 2.18
CA LYS A 2 -20.49 -1.07 1.50
C LYS A 2 -19.07 -1.09 2.07
N ARG A 3 -18.95 -1.23 3.39
CA ARG A 3 -17.64 -1.46 4.00
C ARG A 3 -17.43 -2.95 4.10
N VAL A 4 -16.59 -3.47 3.22
CA VAL A 4 -16.03 -4.82 3.40
C VAL A 4 -15.16 -4.79 4.64
N GLY A 5 -15.36 -5.80 5.52
CA GLY A 5 -14.56 -5.93 6.73
C GLY A 5 -13.08 -6.18 6.42
N PRO A 6 -12.17 -6.06 7.40
CA PRO A 6 -10.76 -6.36 7.21
C PRO A 6 -10.56 -7.78 6.67
N LEU A 7 -9.71 -7.96 5.65
CA LEU A 7 -9.46 -9.28 5.02
C LEU A 7 -9.07 -10.34 6.05
N ARG A 8 -8.27 -9.99 7.05
CA ARG A 8 -7.91 -10.90 8.14
C ARG A 8 -9.14 -11.48 8.87
N GLN A 9 -10.17 -10.68 9.12
CA GLN A 9 -11.40 -11.15 9.77
C GLN A 9 -12.23 -12.06 8.86
N GLN A 10 -12.07 -11.95 7.54
CA GLN A 10 -12.80 -12.76 6.57
C GLN A 10 -12.10 -14.08 6.24
N THR A 11 -10.77 -14.13 6.35
CA THR A 11 -9.97 -15.27 5.90
C THR A 11 -9.25 -16.01 7.02
N ASP A 12 -9.12 -15.41 8.21
CA ASP A 12 -8.29 -15.90 9.31
C ASP A 12 -6.80 -16.12 8.94
N LEU A 13 -6.35 -15.50 7.84
CA LEU A 13 -4.98 -15.63 7.36
C LEU A 13 -4.06 -14.52 7.91
N PRO A 14 -2.78 -14.83 8.14
CA PRO A 14 -1.74 -13.83 8.38
C PRO A 14 -1.61 -12.82 7.22
N ARG A 15 -1.17 -11.60 7.54
CA ARG A 15 -1.05 -10.49 6.55
C ARG A 15 -0.09 -10.82 5.42
N ASP A 16 1.06 -11.39 5.74
CA ASP A 16 2.09 -11.83 4.80
C ASP A 16 1.55 -12.88 3.82
N VAL A 17 0.77 -13.84 4.31
CA VAL A 17 0.09 -14.84 3.47
C VAL A 17 -0.89 -14.17 2.51
N ILE A 18 -1.68 -13.21 3.00
CA ILE A 18 -2.61 -12.43 2.16
C ILE A 18 -1.87 -11.65 1.07
N ILE A 19 -0.76 -10.98 1.43
CA ILE A 19 0.06 -10.23 0.47
C ILE A 19 0.60 -11.18 -0.61
N GLY A 20 1.16 -12.34 -0.22
CA GLY A 20 1.68 -13.33 -1.16
C GLY A 20 0.61 -13.83 -2.14
N HIS A 21 -0.60 -14.12 -1.64
CA HIS A 21 -1.72 -14.51 -2.50
C HIS A 21 -2.12 -13.43 -3.51
N LEU A 22 -2.19 -12.16 -3.07
CA LEU A 22 -2.52 -11.06 -3.96
C LEU A 22 -1.45 -10.86 -5.02
N THR A 23 -0.18 -10.76 -4.64
CA THR A 23 0.94 -10.63 -5.59
C THR A 23 0.96 -11.77 -6.59
N GLY A 24 0.80 -13.02 -6.14
CA GLY A 24 0.77 -14.20 -7.02
C GLY A 24 -0.42 -14.18 -8.01
N TYR A 25 -1.61 -13.80 -7.54
CA TYR A 25 -2.78 -13.66 -8.41
C TYR A 25 -2.54 -12.62 -9.51
N PHE A 26 -2.08 -11.42 -9.13
CA PHE A 26 -1.84 -10.36 -10.11
C PHE A 26 -0.68 -10.69 -11.05
N GLY A 27 0.38 -11.34 -10.55
CA GLY A 27 1.50 -11.82 -11.37
C GLY A 27 1.03 -12.80 -12.45
N ALA A 28 0.24 -13.80 -12.07
CA ALA A 28 -0.26 -14.81 -13.00
C ALA A 28 -1.23 -14.26 -14.07
N HIS A 29 -2.00 -13.22 -13.74
CA HIS A 29 -3.06 -12.70 -14.63
C HIS A 29 -2.64 -11.48 -15.45
N TYR A 30 -1.65 -10.71 -14.98
CA TYR A 30 -1.30 -9.41 -15.58
C TYR A 30 0.20 -9.25 -15.88
N GLY A 31 1.04 -10.26 -15.57
CA GLY A 31 2.44 -10.26 -15.97
C GLY A 31 3.30 -9.29 -15.17
N LEU A 32 3.17 -9.32 -13.83
CA LEU A 32 4.03 -8.53 -12.96
C LEU A 32 5.51 -8.92 -13.11
N THR A 33 6.38 -7.94 -12.96
CA THR A 33 7.84 -8.08 -12.91
C THR A 33 8.34 -7.54 -11.58
N ASP A 34 9.37 -8.18 -11.03
CA ASP A 34 10.05 -7.64 -9.86
C ASP A 34 10.75 -6.33 -10.20
N ASP A 35 10.69 -5.37 -9.28
CA ASP A 35 11.27 -4.05 -9.41
C ASP A 35 11.71 -3.51 -8.04
N ASP A 36 12.66 -2.58 -8.04
CA ASP A 36 13.21 -1.95 -6.86
C ASP A 36 12.91 -0.44 -6.86
N VAL A 37 12.69 0.14 -5.69
CA VAL A 37 12.47 1.59 -5.58
C VAL A 37 13.76 2.31 -5.95
N THR A 38 13.67 3.21 -6.92
CA THR A 38 14.81 4.01 -7.39
C THR A 38 15.17 5.12 -6.40
N LEU A 39 16.40 5.65 -6.51
CA LEU A 39 16.83 6.78 -5.68
C LEU A 39 16.02 8.05 -5.94
N ASP A 40 15.61 8.29 -7.18
CA ASP A 40 14.81 9.47 -7.54
C ASP A 40 13.40 9.38 -6.94
N GLU A 41 12.79 8.19 -6.93
CA GLU A 41 11.50 7.94 -6.28
C GLU A 41 11.60 8.08 -4.76
N LEU A 42 12.68 7.60 -4.14
CA LEU A 42 12.93 7.81 -2.71
C LEU A 42 13.07 9.29 -2.37
N ALA A 43 13.84 10.05 -3.17
CA ALA A 43 14.02 11.48 -2.97
C ALA A 43 12.69 12.27 -3.12
N GLU A 44 11.82 11.86 -4.05
CA GLU A 44 10.47 12.43 -4.17
C GLU A 44 9.59 12.06 -2.97
N ALA A 45 9.65 10.81 -2.51
CA ALA A 45 8.91 10.38 -1.32
C ALA A 45 9.31 11.19 -0.09
N GLU A 46 10.60 11.45 0.12
CA GLU A 46 11.11 12.30 1.20
C GLU A 46 10.59 13.74 1.10
N ARG A 47 10.64 14.35 -0.08
CA ARG A 47 10.03 15.69 -0.31
C ARG A 47 8.54 15.71 0.04
N LEU A 48 7.79 14.70 -0.38
CA LEU A 48 6.36 14.60 -0.10
C LEU A 48 6.06 14.44 1.40
N VAL A 49 6.92 13.76 2.15
CA VAL A 49 6.80 13.70 3.61
C VAL A 49 6.91 15.10 4.20
N GLU A 50 7.97 15.84 3.88
CA GLU A 50 8.24 17.17 4.41
C GLU A 50 7.17 18.19 4.04
N GLU A 51 6.79 18.23 2.76
CA GLU A 51 5.93 19.29 2.22
C GLU A 51 4.44 19.00 2.42
N ARG A 52 4.06 17.73 2.63
CA ARG A 52 2.66 17.33 2.63
C ARG A 52 2.32 16.35 3.74
N PHE A 53 2.88 15.15 3.72
CA PHE A 53 2.35 14.03 4.50
C PHE A 53 2.61 14.13 6.01
N ASP A 54 3.62 14.89 6.44
CA ASP A 54 3.87 15.21 7.86
C ASP A 54 3.32 16.58 8.28
N THR A 55 2.58 17.26 7.40
CA THR A 55 2.02 18.57 7.74
C THR A 55 0.77 18.44 8.62
N PRO A 56 0.51 19.38 9.55
CA PRO A 56 -0.71 19.36 10.36
C PRO A 56 -1.99 19.37 9.52
N GLY A 57 -1.98 20.10 8.39
CA GLY A 57 -3.10 20.18 7.46
C GLY A 57 -3.38 18.87 6.72
N TRP A 58 -2.43 17.95 6.68
CA TRP A 58 -2.65 16.60 6.17
C TRP A 58 -3.04 15.63 7.29
N LEU A 59 -2.30 15.62 8.40
CA LEU A 59 -2.48 14.66 9.49
C LEU A 59 -3.81 14.81 10.25
N HIS A 60 -4.37 16.03 10.30
CA HIS A 60 -5.55 16.33 11.11
C HIS A 60 -6.82 16.55 10.29
N VAL A 61 -6.76 16.36 8.98
CA VAL A 61 -7.94 16.42 8.11
C VAL A 61 -8.45 15.00 7.87
N VAL A 62 -9.45 14.61 8.66
CA VAL A 62 -10.24 13.38 8.45
C VAL A 62 -11.54 13.77 7.74
N PRO A 63 -11.84 13.24 6.54
CA PRO A 63 -13.15 13.43 5.89
C PRO A 63 -14.32 12.83 6.68
#